data_AF-A0A518BYY4-F1
#
_entry.id   AF-A0A518BYY4-F1
#
_cell.length_a   1.000
_cell.length_b   1.000
_cell.length_c   1.000
_cell.angle_alpha   90.00
_cell.angle_beta   90.00
_cell.angle_gamma   90.00
#
_symmetry.space_group_name_H-M   'P 1'
#
loop_
_entity.id
_entity.type
_entity.pdbx_description
1 polymer ?
#
loop_
_entity_poly.entity_id
_entity_poly.type
_entity_poly.pdbx_seq_one_letter_code
_entity_poly.pdbx_strand_id
1 'polypeptide(L)'
;MHRLERLQQETKALQGQIARLKSLLTREQEKLIAERAAFEQYKQDQMAGTAQEGFDQAVAMVEALQPKQVKSVIEQMNRDGRVSEMVDILATMQPRKAGSVLREFKTPADVPLLTDLLTRLRDRGVDPSTLAAGIPQPDAPL
;
A
#
# COMPACT_ATOMS: atom_id res chain seq x y z
N MET A 1 -1.66 -4.79 75.89
CA MET A 1 -2.57 -5.29 74.84
C MET A 1 -2.85 -4.25 73.73
N HIS A 2 -3.13 -2.97 74.05
CA HIS A 2 -3.52 -1.95 73.05
C HIS A 2 -2.51 -1.61 71.92
N ARG A 3 -1.20 -1.83 72.12
CA ARG A 3 -0.17 -1.57 71.09
C ARG A 3 -0.25 -2.57 69.93
N LEU A 4 -0.56 -3.83 70.22
CA LEU A 4 -0.69 -4.89 69.22
C LEU A 4 -1.92 -4.67 68.35
N GLU A 5 -3.05 -4.30 68.95
CA GLU A 5 -4.31 -4.00 68.25
C GLU A 5 -4.15 -2.80 67.30
N ARG A 6 -3.45 -1.75 67.74
CA ARG A 6 -3.17 -0.58 66.90
C ARG A 6 -2.30 -0.92 65.69
N LEU A 7 -1.23 -1.69 65.89
CA LEU A 7 -0.34 -2.14 64.80
C LEU A 7 -1.08 -3.03 63.79
N GLN A 8 -1.98 -3.90 64.27
CA GLN A 8 -2.82 -4.72 63.39
C GLN A 8 -3.78 -3.88 62.54
N GLN A 9 -4.42 -2.87 63.13
CA GLN A 9 -5.29 -1.94 62.40
C GLN A 9 -4.53 -1.13 61.35
N GLU A 10 -3.34 -0.63 61.71
CA GLU A 10 -2.48 0.11 60.79
C GLU A 10 -1.98 -0.76 59.63
N THR A 11 -1.59 -2.01 59.91
CA THR A 11 -1.19 -2.98 58.88
C THR A 11 -2.35 -3.26 57.90
N LYS A 12 -3.57 -3.43 58.42
CA LYS A 12 -4.77 -3.66 57.60
C LYS A 12 -5.10 -2.44 56.73
N ALA A 13 -4.96 -1.23 57.28
CA ALA A 13 -5.17 0.01 56.53
C ALA A 13 -4.16 0.16 55.38
N LEU A 14 -2.87 -0.09 55.66
CA LEU A 14 -1.80 -0.06 54.66
C LEU A 14 -1.99 -1.11 53.57
N GLN A 15 -2.37 -2.35 53.92
CA GLN A 15 -2.71 -3.39 52.95
C GLN A 15 -3.87 -2.97 52.04
N GLY A 16 -4.91 -2.36 52.61
CA GLY A 16 -6.04 -1.82 51.84
C GLY A 16 -5.66 -0.66 50.92
N GLN A 17 -4.67 0.16 51.29
CA GLN A 17 -4.15 1.21 50.43
C GLN A 17 -3.30 0.65 49.30
N ILE A 18 -2.42 -0.33 49.58
CA ILE A 18 -1.62 -1.03 48.57
C ILE A 18 -2.52 -1.73 47.54
N ALA A 19 -3.59 -2.40 47.99
CA ALA A 19 -4.54 -3.06 47.09
C ALA A 19 -5.22 -2.04 46.14
N ARG A 20 -5.60 -0.87 46.65
CA ARG A 20 -6.18 0.21 45.84
C ARG A 20 -5.18 0.77 44.83
N LEU A 21 -3.95 1.06 45.26
CA LEU A 21 -2.90 1.56 44.38
C LEU A 21 -2.55 0.55 43.28
N LYS A 22 -2.47 -0.75 43.61
CA LYS A 22 -2.27 -1.81 42.61
C LYS A 22 -3.40 -1.84 41.59
N SER A 23 -4.65 -1.75 42.04
CA SER A 23 -5.80 -1.73 41.11
C SER A 23 -5.79 -0.50 40.19
N LEU A 24 -5.41 0.67 40.70
CA LEU A 24 -5.26 1.88 39.88
C LEU A 24 -4.15 1.71 38.85
N LEU A 25 -2.98 1.22 39.28
CA LEU A 25 -1.85 0.99 38.39
C LEU A 25 -2.18 -0.01 37.29
N THR A 26 -2.88 -1.12 37.61
CA THR A 26 -3.33 -2.08 36.61
C THR A 26 -4.26 -1.44 35.58
N ARG A 27 -5.23 -0.62 36.03
CA ARG A 27 -6.13 0.09 35.11
C ARG A 27 -5.40 1.09 34.22
N GLU A 28 -4.43 1.82 34.76
CA GLU A 28 -3.60 2.75 33.98
C GLU A 28 -2.73 2.00 32.95
N GLN A 29 -2.18 0.85 33.33
CA GLN A 29 -1.42 0.01 32.41
C GLN A 29 -2.30 -0.53 31.28
N GLU A 30 -3.49 -1.05 31.60
CA GLU A 30 -4.46 -1.52 30.60
C GLU A 30 -4.86 -0.40 29.64
N LYS A 31 -5.15 0.80 30.18
CA LYS A 31 -5.46 1.98 29.38
C LYS A 31 -4.31 2.35 28.45
N LEU A 32 -3.07 2.40 28.96
CA LEU A 32 -1.90 2.73 28.15
C LEU A 32 -1.64 1.70 27.05
N ILE A 33 -1.85 0.41 27.34
CA ILE A 33 -1.73 -0.67 26.33
C ILE A 33 -2.78 -0.46 25.22
N ALA A 34 -4.02 -0.17 25.59
CA ALA A 34 -5.09 0.09 24.62
C ALA A 34 -4.82 1.33 23.77
N GLU A 35 -4.36 2.43 24.38
CA GLU A 35 -3.99 3.66 23.66
C GLU A 35 -2.82 3.44 22.71
N ARG A 36 -1.80 2.67 23.11
CA ARG A 36 -0.67 2.32 22.23
C ARG A 36 -1.11 1.46 21.06
N ALA A 37 -1.97 0.48 21.29
CA ALA A 37 -2.51 -0.36 20.21
C ALA A 37 -3.32 0.47 19.21
N ALA A 38 -4.21 1.34 19.71
CA ALA A 38 -5.01 2.23 18.86
C ALA A 38 -4.14 3.24 18.08
N PHE A 39 -3.08 3.77 18.70
CA PHE A 39 -2.15 4.67 18.03
C PHE A 39 -1.36 3.98 16.92
N GLU A 40 -0.86 2.76 17.17
CA GLU A 40 -0.12 2.00 16.16
C GLU A 40 -1.02 1.62 14.99
N GLN A 41 -2.26 1.23 15.27
CA GLN A 41 -3.27 0.97 14.24
C GLN A 41 -3.56 2.23 13.42
N TYR A 42 -3.83 3.37 14.07
CA TYR A 42 -4.05 4.65 13.39
C TYR A 42 -2.87 5.04 12.50
N LYS A 43 -1.63 4.83 12.96
CA LYS A 43 -0.44 5.10 12.18
C LYS A 43 -0.36 4.21 10.93
N GLN A 44 -0.65 2.92 11.07
CA GLN A 44 -0.68 1.99 9.95
C GLN A 44 -1.76 2.38 8.92
N ASP A 45 -2.96 2.70 9.39
CA ASP A 45 -4.08 3.11 8.54
C ASP A 45 -3.76 4.42 7.78
N GLN A 46 -3.15 5.40 8.45
CA GLN A 46 -2.76 6.66 7.82
C GLN A 46 -1.64 6.49 6.80
N MET A 47 -0.64 5.67 7.08
CA MET A 47 0.45 5.38 6.14
C MET A 47 -0.07 4.63 4.90
N ALA A 48 -1.00 3.70 5.08
CA ALA A 48 -1.65 2.99 3.97
C ALA A 48 -2.51 3.94 3.12
N GLY A 49 -3.31 4.80 3.76
CA GLY A 49 -4.19 5.75 3.08
C GLY A 49 -3.43 6.80 2.27
N THR A 50 -2.43 7.47 2.87
CA THR A 50 -1.64 8.51 2.18
C THR A 50 -0.78 7.96 1.05
N ALA A 51 -0.24 6.74 1.19
CA ALA A 51 0.51 6.10 0.11
C ALA A 51 -0.40 5.77 -1.08
N GLN A 52 -1.61 5.28 -0.82
CA GLN A 52 -2.58 4.97 -1.87
C GLN A 52 -3.11 6.23 -2.56
N GLU A 53 -3.46 7.27 -1.80
CA GLU A 53 -3.93 8.55 -2.36
C GLU A 53 -2.85 9.21 -3.24
N GLY A 54 -1.59 9.20 -2.78
CA GLY A 54 -0.47 9.71 -3.56
C GLY A 54 -0.24 8.91 -4.85
N PHE A 55 -0.40 7.59 -4.79
CA PHE A 55 -0.31 6.71 -5.95
C PHE A 55 -1.44 6.97 -6.96
N ASP A 56 -2.69 7.05 -6.50
CA ASP A 56 -3.85 7.31 -7.36
C ASP A 56 -3.72 8.68 -8.05
N GLN A 57 -3.20 9.69 -7.34
CA GLN A 57 -2.92 11.00 -7.92
C GLN A 57 -1.80 10.94 -8.97
N ALA A 58 -0.73 10.17 -8.71
CA ALA A 58 0.34 9.97 -9.67
C ALA A 58 -0.17 9.26 -10.94
N VAL A 59 -1.00 8.23 -10.81
CA VAL A 59 -1.67 7.56 -11.93
C VAL A 59 -2.51 8.56 -12.72
N ALA A 60 -3.31 9.39 -12.05
CA ALA A 60 -4.13 10.41 -12.70
C ALA A 60 -3.29 11.44 -13.47
N MET A 61 -2.14 11.85 -12.94
CA MET A 61 -1.21 12.74 -13.64
C MET A 61 -0.62 12.08 -14.88
N VAL A 62 -0.18 10.81 -14.78
CA VAL A 62 0.33 10.05 -15.94
C VAL A 62 -0.77 9.88 -16.99
N GLU A 63 -1.99 9.61 -16.58
CA GLU A 63 -3.17 9.48 -17.44
C GLU A 63 -3.57 10.77 -18.18
N ALA A 64 -3.16 11.93 -17.67
CA ALA A 64 -3.41 13.23 -18.30
C ALA A 64 -2.39 13.53 -19.43
N LEU A 65 -1.27 12.81 -19.47
CA LEU A 65 -0.24 12.96 -20.50
C LEU A 65 -0.67 12.32 -21.83
N GLN A 66 -0.05 12.77 -22.91
CA GLN A 66 -0.23 12.14 -24.22
C GLN A 66 0.43 10.75 -24.25
N PRO A 67 -0.12 9.76 -24.98
CA PRO A 67 0.42 8.40 -25.00
C PRO A 67 1.92 8.29 -25.28
N LYS A 68 2.43 9.15 -26.17
CA LYS A 68 3.87 9.23 -26.49
C LYS A 68 4.72 9.69 -25.30
N GLN A 69 4.22 10.63 -24.52
CA GLN A 69 4.90 11.12 -23.32
C GLN A 69 4.88 10.04 -22.23
N VAL A 70 3.76 9.34 -22.06
CA VAL A 70 3.67 8.22 -21.12
C VAL A 70 4.66 7.12 -21.50
N LYS A 71 4.82 6.79 -22.78
CA LYS A 71 5.87 5.87 -23.25
C LYS A 71 7.26 6.31 -22.77
N SER A 72 7.64 7.57 -22.99
CA SER A 72 8.95 8.06 -22.55
C SER A 72 9.15 8.01 -21.03
N VAL A 73 8.08 8.25 -20.26
CA VAL A 73 8.10 8.09 -18.80
C VAL A 73 8.33 6.62 -18.43
N ILE A 74 7.60 5.71 -19.07
CA ILE A 74 7.73 4.26 -18.88
C ILE A 74 9.15 3.77 -19.21
N GLU A 75 9.73 4.21 -20.32
CA GLU A 75 11.11 3.89 -20.70
C GLU A 75 12.13 4.42 -19.68
N GLN A 76 11.90 5.61 -19.14
CA GLN A 76 12.72 6.16 -18.07
C GLN A 76 12.60 5.31 -16.80
N MET A 77 11.39 4.95 -16.39
CA MET A 77 11.16 4.09 -15.22
C MET A 77 11.84 2.72 -15.37
N ASN A 78 11.82 2.15 -16.58
CA ASN A 78 12.55 0.91 -16.87
C ASN A 78 14.07 1.08 -16.73
N ARG A 79 14.64 2.19 -17.23
CA ARG A 79 16.06 2.52 -17.05
C ARG A 79 16.44 2.72 -15.58
N ASP A 80 15.53 3.28 -14.80
CA ASP A 80 15.71 3.51 -13.37
C ASP A 80 15.44 2.26 -12.51
N GLY A 81 15.10 1.12 -13.13
CA GLY A 81 14.79 -0.14 -12.43
C GLY A 81 13.43 -0.17 -11.72
N ARG A 82 12.58 0.84 -11.94
CA ARG A 82 11.24 1.00 -11.33
C ARG A 82 10.16 0.20 -12.06
N VAL A 83 10.47 -1.06 -12.36
CA VAL A 83 9.65 -1.93 -13.22
C VAL A 83 8.31 -2.29 -12.55
N SER A 84 8.29 -2.51 -11.24
CA SER A 84 7.04 -2.80 -10.52
C SER A 84 6.05 -1.65 -10.61
N GLU A 85 6.50 -0.43 -10.29
CA GLU A 85 5.65 0.77 -10.28
C GLU A 85 5.11 1.11 -11.68
N MET A 86 5.91 0.87 -12.73
CA MET A 86 5.46 0.98 -14.11
C MET A 86 4.28 0.03 -14.42
N VAL A 87 4.37 -1.24 -13.98
CA VAL A 87 3.28 -2.22 -14.13
C VAL A 87 2.07 -1.81 -13.29
N ASP A 88 2.28 -1.30 -12.08
CA ASP A 88 1.21 -0.79 -11.20
C ASP A 88 0.42 0.32 -11.89
N ILE A 89 1.12 1.33 -12.43
CA ILE A 89 0.50 2.46 -13.12
C ILE A 89 -0.29 1.99 -14.35
N LEU A 90 0.27 1.08 -15.16
CA LEU A 90 -0.41 0.55 -16.34
C LEU A 90 -1.63 -0.30 -15.99
N ALA A 91 -1.59 -1.05 -14.88
CA ALA A 91 -2.68 -1.90 -14.41
C ALA A 91 -3.84 -1.09 -13.79
N THR A 92 -3.52 0.01 -13.10
CA THR A 92 -4.53 0.88 -12.47
C THR A 92 -5.15 1.87 -13.45
N MET A 93 -4.45 2.20 -14.54
CA MET A 93 -4.93 3.12 -15.56
C MET A 93 -6.12 2.54 -16.35
N GLN A 94 -6.97 3.44 -16.89
CA GLN A 94 -8.09 3.08 -17.76
C GLN A 94 -7.62 2.20 -18.94
N PRO A 95 -8.27 1.04 -19.19
CA PRO A 95 -7.84 0.08 -20.22
C PRO A 95 -7.60 0.70 -21.61
N ARG A 96 -8.46 1.62 -22.02
CA ARG A 96 -8.35 2.32 -23.31
C ARG A 96 -7.11 3.22 -23.39
N LYS A 97 -6.73 3.89 -22.29
CA LYS A 97 -5.54 4.73 -22.23
C LYS A 97 -4.29 3.87 -22.19
N ALA A 98 -4.26 2.85 -21.33
CA ALA A 98 -3.16 1.88 -21.29
C ALA A 98 -2.93 1.24 -22.67
N GLY A 99 -3.98 0.79 -23.35
CA GLY A 99 -3.89 0.28 -24.73
C GLY A 99 -3.40 1.30 -25.75
N SER A 100 -3.67 2.60 -25.54
CA SER A 100 -3.14 3.68 -26.39
C SER A 100 -1.64 3.91 -26.16
N VAL A 101 -1.18 3.78 -24.91
CA VAL A 101 0.23 3.88 -24.55
C VAL A 101 1.02 2.68 -25.11
N LEU A 102 0.49 1.47 -24.93
CA LEU A 102 1.11 0.24 -25.46
C LEU A 102 1.27 0.30 -26.98
N ARG A 103 0.33 0.93 -27.70
CA ARG A 103 0.42 1.15 -29.15
C ARG A 103 1.56 2.06 -29.58
N GLU A 104 2.15 2.88 -28.70
CA GLU A 104 3.29 3.75 -29.04
C GLU A 104 4.64 3.02 -29.01
N PHE A 105 4.70 1.79 -28.45
CA PHE A 105 5.88 0.91 -28.48
C PHE A 105 6.01 0.22 -29.85
N LYS A 106 6.34 1.00 -30.88
CA LYS A 106 6.33 0.58 -32.30
C LYS A 106 7.71 0.18 -32.83
N THR A 107 8.79 0.49 -32.11
CA THR A 107 10.14 0.25 -32.64
C THR A 107 10.60 -1.17 -32.32
N PRO A 108 11.48 -1.77 -33.13
CA PRO A 108 12.05 -3.09 -32.82
C PRO A 108 12.78 -3.14 -31.46
N ALA A 109 13.35 -2.01 -31.02
CA ALA A 109 13.99 -1.89 -29.71
C ALA A 109 13.00 -1.94 -28.54
N ASP A 110 11.71 -1.67 -28.80
CA ASP A 110 10.66 -1.66 -27.78
C ASP A 110 10.10 -3.05 -27.49
N VAL A 111 10.27 -3.99 -28.42
CA VAL A 111 9.64 -5.33 -28.37
C VAL A 111 9.97 -6.10 -27.09
N PRO A 112 11.22 -6.11 -26.58
CA PRO A 112 11.54 -6.82 -25.33
C PRO A 112 10.80 -6.22 -24.12
N LEU A 113 10.79 -4.89 -24.01
CA LEU A 113 10.13 -4.19 -22.92
C LEU A 113 8.61 -4.38 -22.97
N LEU A 114 8.02 -4.28 -24.16
CA LEU A 114 6.60 -4.51 -24.36
C LEU A 114 6.20 -5.94 -23.99
N THR A 115 7.02 -6.93 -24.34
CA THR A 115 6.77 -8.35 -24.04
C THR A 115 6.84 -8.62 -22.54
N ASP A 116 7.82 -8.06 -21.85
CA ASP A 116 7.95 -8.16 -20.39
C ASP A 116 6.75 -7.49 -19.69
N LEU A 117 6.35 -6.31 -20.15
CA LEU A 117 5.17 -5.60 -19.65
C LEU A 117 3.88 -6.40 -19.77
N LEU A 118 3.60 -6.95 -20.95
CA LEU A 118 2.39 -7.75 -21.18
C LEU A 118 2.38 -9.02 -20.32
N THR A 119 3.54 -9.65 -20.14
CA THR A 119 3.67 -10.84 -19.27
C THR A 119 3.34 -10.48 -17.83
N ARG A 120 3.92 -9.40 -17.29
CA ARG A 120 3.68 -8.96 -15.91
C ARG A 120 2.26 -8.47 -15.67
N LEU A 121 1.67 -7.79 -16.64
CA LEU A 121 0.26 -7.37 -16.57
C LEU A 121 -0.68 -8.58 -16.51
N ARG A 122 -0.40 -9.62 -17.31
CA ARG A 122 -1.14 -10.88 -17.26
C ARG A 122 -1.00 -11.58 -15.92
N ASP A 123 0.20 -11.63 -15.34
CA ASP A 123 0.44 -12.24 -14.04
C ASP A 123 -0.31 -11.52 -12.91
N ARG A 124 -0.66 -10.25 -13.10
CA ARG A 124 -1.53 -9.46 -12.22
C ARG A 124 -3.03 -9.61 -12.48
N GLY A 125 -3.43 -10.46 -13.42
CA GLY A 125 -4.83 -10.66 -13.79
C GLY A 125 -5.42 -9.55 -14.64
N VAL A 126 -4.60 -8.63 -15.17
CA VAL A 126 -5.03 -7.67 -16.19
C VAL A 126 -4.96 -8.39 -17.53
N ASP A 127 -6.12 -8.68 -18.12
CA ASP A 127 -6.18 -9.37 -19.40
C ASP A 127 -5.68 -8.43 -20.53
N PRO A 128 -4.52 -8.70 -21.14
CA PRO A 128 -3.98 -7.87 -22.20
C PRO A 128 -4.88 -7.83 -23.44
N SER A 129 -5.80 -8.79 -23.63
CA SER A 129 -6.77 -8.78 -24.73
C SER A 129 -7.78 -7.63 -24.60
N THR A 130 -8.11 -7.23 -23.37
CA THR A 130 -8.98 -6.06 -23.11
C THR A 130 -8.27 -4.74 -23.40
N LEU A 131 -6.94 -4.73 -23.30
CA LEU A 131 -6.08 -3.59 -23.64
C LEU A 131 -5.76 -3.53 -25.14
N ALA A 132 -5.71 -4.70 -25.79
CA ALA A 132 -5.26 -4.89 -27.17
C ALA A 132 -6.40 -4.89 -28.21
N ALA A 133 -7.64 -4.55 -27.85
CA ALA A 133 -8.82 -4.53 -28.74
C ALA A 133 -8.74 -3.59 -29.97
N GLY A 134 -7.55 -3.09 -30.33
CA GLY A 134 -7.26 -2.37 -31.57
C GLY A 134 -5.87 -2.66 -32.15
N ILE A 135 -5.21 -3.75 -31.76
CA ILE A 135 -3.96 -4.23 -32.36
C ILE A 135 -4.33 -5.36 -33.33
N PRO A 136 -4.11 -5.22 -34.65
CA PRO A 136 -4.36 -6.31 -35.58
C PRO A 136 -3.47 -7.50 -35.20
N GLN A 137 -4.09 -8.66 -34.97
CA GLN A 137 -3.37 -9.92 -34.79
C GLN A 137 -2.49 -10.16 -36.02
N PRO A 138 -1.21 -10.52 -35.86
CA PRO A 138 -0.44 -11.05 -36.97
C PRO A 138 -1.07 -12.37 -37.40
N ASP A 139 -1.43 -12.46 -38.68
CA ASP A 139 -2.00 -13.65 -39.31
C ASP A 139 -1.25 -14.92 -38.87
N ALA A 140 -2.00 -15.87 -38.32
CA ALA A 140 -1.50 -17.21 -38.06
C ALA A 140 -1.16 -17.87 -39.41
N PRO A 141 0.01 -18.52 -39.56
CA PRO A 141 0.31 -19.25 -40.78
C PRO A 141 -0.59 -20.49 -40.88
N LEU A 142 -1.14 -20.70 -42.08
CA LEU A 142 -1.85 -21.91 -42.52
C LEU A 142 -0.94 -23.15 -42.47
#